data_AF-A0A0F6RDL1-F1
#
_entry.id   AF-A0A0F6RDL1-F1
#
_cell.length_a   1.000
_cell.length_b   1.000
_cell.length_c   1.000
_cell.angle_alpha   90.00
_cell.angle_beta   90.00
_cell.angle_gamma   90.00
#
_symmetry.space_group_name_H-M   'P 1'
#
loop_
_entity.id
_entity.type
_entity.pdbx_description
1 polymer ?
#
loop_
_entity_poly.entity_id
_entity_poly.type
_entity_poly.pdbx_seq_one_letter_code
_entity_poly.pdbx_strand_id
1 'polypeptide(L)'
;MNLLKHQEELFFSLRMAVKRHSTREIIYKSEWLGYLPYGLYHWVEVDGEEIKPSSPDSLHDDLSLLVKAGALKVVKEVQINDEDNHIYYELEAE
;
A
#
# COMPACT_ATOMS: atom_id res chain seq x y z
N MET A 1 -1.07 16.41 -10.45
CA MET A 1 -1.20 16.51 -8.97
C MET A 1 0.20 16.38 -8.41
N ASN A 2 0.65 17.29 -7.55
CA ASN A 2 1.99 17.16 -6.94
C ASN A 2 1.87 16.21 -5.74
N LEU A 3 2.70 15.18 -5.71
CA LEU A 3 2.83 14.29 -4.56
C LEU A 3 3.55 15.02 -3.42
N LEU A 4 3.20 14.66 -2.19
CA LEU A 4 3.93 15.10 -1.00
C LEU A 4 5.20 14.26 -0.85
N LYS A 5 6.20 14.80 -0.15
CA LYS A 5 7.51 14.14 0.02
C LYS A 5 7.38 12.71 0.56
N HIS A 6 6.52 12.48 1.54
CA HIS A 6 6.33 11.14 2.12
C HIS A 6 5.65 10.16 1.14
N GLN A 7 4.85 10.65 0.20
CA GLN A 7 4.26 9.85 -0.88
C GLN A 7 5.31 9.46 -1.93
N GLU A 8 6.23 10.38 -2.25
CA GLU A 8 7.37 10.10 -3.12
C GLU A 8 8.32 9.07 -2.49
N GLU A 9 8.60 9.19 -1.19
CA GLU A 9 9.40 8.23 -0.42
C GLU A 9 8.75 6.84 -0.38
N LEU A 10 7.44 6.79 -0.16
CA LEU A 10 6.65 5.54 -0.20
C LEU A 10 6.73 4.92 -1.59
N PHE A 11 6.46 5.68 -2.64
CA PHE A 11 6.52 5.20 -4.01
C PHE A 11 7.91 4.69 -4.38
N PHE A 12 8.97 5.40 -4.00
CA PHE A 12 10.34 4.97 -4.20
C PHE A 12 10.61 3.62 -3.52
N SER A 13 10.17 3.46 -2.27
CA SER A 13 10.35 2.23 -1.49
C SER A 13 9.61 1.04 -2.13
N LEU A 14 8.35 1.24 -2.56
CA LEU A 14 7.56 0.24 -3.28
C LEU A 14 8.24 -0.16 -4.60
N ARG A 15 8.70 0.82 -5.38
CA ARG A 15 9.41 0.59 -6.64
C ARG A 15 10.69 -0.21 -6.44
N MET A 16 11.44 0.09 -5.38
CA MET A 16 12.65 -0.65 -5.03
C MET A 16 12.36 -2.09 -4.62
N ALA A 17 11.31 -2.32 -3.83
CA ALA A 17 10.90 -3.65 -3.40
C ALA A 17 10.42 -4.52 -4.59
N VAL A 18 9.58 -3.95 -5.47
CA VAL A 18 9.14 -4.60 -6.72
C VAL A 18 10.33 -5.02 -7.57
N LYS A 19 11.30 -4.12 -7.78
CA LYS A 19 12.52 -4.44 -8.53
C LYS A 19 13.36 -5.53 -7.87
N ARG A 20 13.47 -5.51 -6.54
CA ARG A 20 14.26 -6.49 -5.76
C ARG A 20 13.68 -7.90 -5.88
N HIS A 21 12.36 -8.02 -5.75
CA HIS A 21 11.66 -9.31 -5.73
C HIS A 21 11.21 -9.78 -7.12
N SER A 22 11.43 -8.97 -8.16
CA SER A 22 10.99 -9.27 -9.53
C SER A 22 9.48 -9.56 -9.64
N THR A 23 8.68 -9.02 -8.73
CA THR A 23 7.21 -9.06 -8.76
C THR A 23 6.66 -7.68 -9.11
N ARG A 24 5.47 -7.63 -9.70
CA ARG A 24 4.75 -6.37 -9.91
C ARG A 24 3.66 -6.14 -8.87
N GLU A 25 3.38 -7.14 -8.06
CA GLU A 25 2.28 -7.12 -7.10
C GLU A 25 2.71 -6.40 -5.81
N ILE A 26 1.90 -5.43 -5.43
CA ILE A 26 1.97 -4.71 -4.16
C ILE A 26 0.64 -4.96 -3.46
N ILE A 27 0.65 -5.34 -2.19
CA ILE A 27 -0.57 -5.68 -1.44
C ILE A 27 -0.69 -4.75 -0.24
N TYR A 28 -1.74 -3.94 -0.21
CA TYR A 28 -2.20 -3.32 1.02
C TYR A 28 -3.07 -4.30 1.77
N LYS A 29 -2.87 -4.41 3.08
CA LYS A 29 -3.69 -5.23 3.97
C LYS A 29 -4.15 -4.39 5.15
N SER A 30 -5.39 -4.62 5.56
CA SER A 30 -5.91 -4.14 6.82
C SER A 30 -6.41 -5.31 7.67
N GLU A 31 -6.22 -5.20 8.98
CA GLU A 31 -6.62 -6.18 9.97
C GLU A 31 -7.17 -5.50 11.22
N TRP A 32 -8.40 -5.83 11.61
CA TRP A 32 -9.00 -5.37 12.84
C TRP A 32 -8.58 -6.24 14.02
N LEU A 33 -7.87 -5.64 14.97
CA LEU A 33 -7.29 -6.38 16.09
C LEU A 33 -8.30 -6.70 17.21
N GLY A 34 -9.54 -6.19 17.13
CA GLY A 34 -10.66 -6.66 17.96
C GLY A 34 -10.70 -6.16 19.41
N TYR A 35 -9.76 -5.34 19.87
CA TYR A 35 -9.77 -4.81 21.24
C TYR A 35 -8.97 -3.50 21.42
N LEU A 36 -9.47 -2.61 22.29
CA LEU A 36 -8.76 -1.37 22.63
C LEU A 36 -7.42 -1.64 23.35
N PRO A 37 -6.36 -0.86 23.08
CA PRO A 37 -6.33 0.35 22.23
C PRO A 37 -6.10 0.08 20.74
N TYR A 38 -6.00 -1.18 20.32
CA TYR A 38 -5.58 -1.55 18.98
C TYR A 38 -6.78 -1.55 18.02
N GLY A 39 -6.84 -0.53 17.16
CA GLY A 39 -7.86 -0.39 16.14
C GLY A 39 -7.53 -1.22 14.88
N LEU A 40 -7.87 -0.65 13.72
CA LEU A 40 -7.51 -1.20 12.42
C LEU A 40 -6.00 -1.05 12.22
N TYR A 41 -5.29 -2.17 12.18
CA TYR A 41 -3.91 -2.22 11.74
C TYR A 41 -3.86 -2.30 10.23
N HIS A 42 -2.88 -1.67 9.60
CA HIS A 42 -2.71 -1.77 8.16
C HIS A 42 -1.25 -1.66 7.76
N TRP A 43 -0.91 -2.31 6.66
CA TRP A 43 0.43 -2.29 6.11
C TRP A 43 0.37 -2.51 4.60
N VAL A 44 1.52 -2.33 3.96
CA VAL A 44 1.71 -2.66 2.56
C VAL A 44 2.93 -3.56 2.44
N GLU A 45 2.84 -4.58 1.59
CA GLU A 45 3.91 -5.53 1.36
C GLU A 45 4.15 -5.79 -0.13
N VAL A 46 5.36 -6.24 -0.43
CA VAL A 46 5.77 -6.70 -1.76
C VAL A 46 6.47 -8.03 -1.59
N ASP A 47 5.90 -9.10 -2.16
CA ASP A 47 6.41 -10.48 -2.02
C ASP A 47 6.69 -10.89 -0.55
N GLY A 48 5.78 -10.50 0.36
CA GLY A 48 5.90 -10.75 1.80
C GLY A 48 6.87 -9.83 2.56
N GLU A 49 7.58 -8.91 1.90
CA GLU A 49 8.34 -7.85 2.55
C GLU A 49 7.42 -6.67 2.90
N GLU A 50 7.18 -6.42 4.19
CA GLU A 50 6.48 -5.23 4.66
C GLU A 50 7.30 -3.96 4.36
N ILE A 51 6.67 -2.99 3.69
CA ILE A 51 7.26 -1.70 3.39
C ILE A 51 6.77 -0.69 4.42
N LYS A 52 7.72 -0.14 5.18
CA LYS A 52 7.42 0.81 6.25
C LYS A 52 7.29 2.22 5.70
N PRO A 53 6.09 2.82 5.64
CA PRO A 53 5.93 4.21 5.23
C PRO A 53 6.48 5.16 6.29
N SER A 54 6.92 6.34 5.87
CA SER A 54 7.27 7.44 6.78
C SER A 54 6.06 7.95 7.59
N SER A 55 4.84 7.74 7.07
CA SER A 55 3.57 8.10 7.70
C SER A 55 2.59 6.91 7.63
N PRO A 56 2.59 6.02 8.65
CA PRO A 56 1.74 4.83 8.67
C PRO A 56 0.24 5.16 8.63
N ASP A 57 -0.20 6.14 9.42
CA ASP A 57 -1.62 6.48 9.55
C ASP A 57 -2.26 6.97 8.24
N SER A 58 -1.47 7.51 7.32
CA SER A 58 -1.93 8.00 6.00
C SER A 58 -1.74 7.00 4.86
N LEU A 59 -1.26 5.79 5.13
CA LEU A 59 -0.85 4.83 4.10
C LEU A 59 -1.93 4.57 3.05
N HIS A 60 -3.17 4.36 3.48
CA HIS A 60 -4.29 4.08 2.58
C HIS A 60 -4.59 5.26 1.63
N ASP A 61 -4.56 6.49 2.17
CA ASP A 61 -4.77 7.71 1.40
C ASP A 61 -3.59 7.98 0.46
N ASP A 62 -2.37 7.75 0.92
CA ASP A 62 -1.16 7.92 0.12
C ASP A 62 -1.14 6.96 -1.08
N LEU A 63 -1.50 5.68 -0.90
CA LEU A 63 -1.66 4.72 -2.00
C LEU A 63 -2.76 5.17 -2.98
N SER A 64 -3.88 5.68 -2.46
CA SER A 64 -4.97 6.21 -3.29
C SER A 64 -4.54 7.42 -4.12
N LEU A 65 -3.68 8.29 -3.55
CA LEU A 65 -3.11 9.43 -4.27
C LEU A 65 -2.08 9.00 -5.32
N LEU A 66 -1.28 7.96 -5.04
CA LEU A 66 -0.38 7.37 -6.04
C LEU A 66 -1.15 6.75 -7.22
N VAL A 67 -2.30 6.14 -6.97
CA VAL A 67 -3.20 5.68 -8.04
C VAL A 67 -3.73 6.86 -8.85
N LYS A 68 -4.22 7.91 -8.20
CA LYS A 68 -4.70 9.13 -8.88
C LYS A 68 -3.60 9.85 -9.66
N ALA A 69 -2.35 9.73 -9.22
CA ALA A 69 -1.18 10.27 -9.92
C ALA A 69 -0.73 9.40 -11.11
N GLY A 70 -1.32 8.22 -11.31
CA GLY A 70 -0.96 7.28 -12.37
C GLY A 70 0.33 6.51 -12.09
N ALA A 71 0.82 6.51 -10.85
CA ALA A 71 2.02 5.77 -10.44
C ALA A 71 1.70 4.31 -10.07
N LEU A 72 0.48 4.07 -9.58
CA LEU A 72 -0.05 2.75 -9.25
C LEU A 72 -1.37 2.53 -9.97
N LYS A 73 -1.72 1.25 -10.12
CA LYS A 73 -3.05 0.83 -10.57
C LYS A 73 -3.62 -0.19 -9.62
N VAL A 74 -4.89 -0.04 -9.25
CA VAL A 74 -5.64 -1.07 -8.52
C VAL A 74 -5.94 -2.21 -9.48
N VAL A 75 -5.47 -3.41 -9.15
CA VAL A 75 -5.71 -4.63 -9.92
C VAL A 75 -6.92 -5.37 -9.36
N LYS A 76 -7.01 -5.45 -8.03
CA LYS A 76 -8.02 -6.23 -7.34
C LYS A 76 -8.25 -5.70 -5.94
N GLU A 77 -9.48 -5.78 -5.47
CA GLU A 77 -9.83 -5.58 -4.07
C GLU A 77 -10.56 -6.83 -3.57
N VAL A 78 -10.19 -7.29 -2.38
CA VAL A 78 -10.75 -8.48 -1.73
C VAL A 78 -11.14 -8.10 -0.32
N GLN A 79 -12.43 -8.16 -0.05
CA GLN A 79 -12.95 -8.12 1.32
C GLN A 79 -12.73 -9.49 1.96
N ILE A 80 -12.03 -9.54 3.10
CA ILE A 80 -11.74 -10.80 3.80
C ILE A 80 -12.89 -11.12 4.78
N ASN A 81 -13.35 -10.12 5.53
CA ASN A 81 -14.53 -10.15 6.40
C ASN A 81 -15.10 -8.72 6.50
N ASP A 82 -16.02 -8.43 7.43
CA ASP A 82 -16.65 -7.10 7.51
C ASP A 82 -15.68 -5.95 7.87
N GLU A 83 -14.48 -6.26 8.38
CA GLU A 83 -13.53 -5.29 8.93
C GLU A 83 -12.18 -5.27 8.18
N ASP A 84 -11.79 -6.40 7.55
CA ASP A 84 -10.48 -6.60 6.91
C ASP A 84 -10.59 -6.59 5.38
N ASN A 85 -9.68 -5.87 4.73
CA ASN A 85 -9.58 -5.84 3.27
C ASN A 85 -8.15 -5.90 2.75
N HIS A 86 -7.98 -6.56 1.60
CA HIS A 86 -6.74 -6.59 0.84
C HIS A 86 -6.93 -5.87 -0.49
N ILE A 87 -6.04 -4.95 -0.81
CA ILE A 87 -6.03 -4.22 -2.09
C ILE A 87 -4.72 -4.52 -2.80
N TYR A 88 -4.83 -5.03 -4.02
CA TYR A 88 -3.73 -5.41 -4.87
C TYR A 88 -3.47 -4.30 -5.87
N TYR A 89 -2.23 -3.84 -5.94
CA TYR A 89 -1.76 -2.82 -6.84
C TYR A 89 -0.65 -3.35 -7.73
N GLU A 90 -0.50 -2.73 -8.90
CA GLU A 90 0.67 -2.86 -9.76
C GLU A 90 1.27 -1.49 -10.02
N LEU A 91 2.60 -1.45 -10.23
CA LEU A 91 3.26 -0.26 -10.77
C LEU A 91 2.81 -0.04 -12.21
N GLU A 92 2.36 1.17 -12.52
CA GLU A 92 2.23 1.59 -13.91
C GLU A 92 3.63 1.80 -14.50
N ALA A 93 3.87 1.25 -15.69
CA ALA A 93 5.15 1.38 -16.37
C ALA A 93 5.31 2.82 -16.89
N GLU A 94 6.46 3.44 -16.61
CA GLU A 94 6.91 4.68 -17.29
C GLU A 94 7.05 4.48 -18.81
#